data_AF-C9RB94-F1
#
_entry.id   AF-C9RB94-F1
#
_cell.length_a   1.000
_cell.length_b   1.000
_cell.length_c   1.000
_cell.angle_alpha   90.00
_cell.angle_beta   90.00
_cell.angle_gamma   90.00
#
_symmetry.space_group_name_H-M   'P 1'
#
loop_
_entity.id
_entity.type
_entity.pdbx_description
1 polymer ?
#
loop_
_entity_poly.entity_id
_entity_poly.type
_entity_poly.pdbx_seq_one_letter_code
_entity_poly.pdbx_strand_id
1 'polypeptide(L)' 'MRHYTDEFKEQVLAEVDQAGSVALVARRYQILENTVYTWIAKRRKTGSVSAMSRAKMKQLKELEERLKQASH' A
#
# COMPACT_ATOMS: atom_id res chain seq x y z
N MET A 1 21.02 3.89 1.46
CA MET A 1 19.64 3.41 1.18
C MET A 1 18.69 4.32 1.96
N ARG A 2 17.78 5.05 1.31
CA ARG A 2 16.79 5.87 2.03
C ARG A 2 15.73 4.93 2.61
N HIS A 3 15.74 4.71 3.91
CA HIS A 3 14.74 3.86 4.58
C HIS A 3 13.51 4.71 4.88
N TYR A 4 12.45 4.52 4.09
CA TYR A 4 11.15 5.09 4.40
C TYR A 4 10.44 4.18 5.40
N THR A 5 9.97 4.76 6.51
CA THR A 5 9.14 4.06 7.49
C THR A 5 7.82 3.64 6.86
N ASP A 6 7.22 2.59 7.39
CA ASP A 6 5.96 2.08 6.87
C ASP A 6 4.82 3.11 7.03
N GLU A 7 4.82 3.85 8.14
CA GLU A 7 3.92 5.00 8.37
C GLU A 7 4.02 6.05 7.25
N PHE A 8 5.23 6.40 6.83
CA PHE A 8 5.43 7.38 5.75
C PHE A 8 4.89 6.87 4.42
N LYS A 9 5.09 5.57 4.11
CA LYS A 9 4.54 4.97 2.89
C LYS A 9 3.01 4.96 2.91
N GLU A 10 2.42 4.70 4.07
CA GLU A 10 0.97 4.70 4.24
C GLU A 10 0.38 6.11 4.09
N GLN A 11 1.02 7.14 4.67
CA GLN A 11 0.60 8.53 4.49
C GLN A 11 0.65 8.95 3.02
N VAL A 12 1.75 8.65 2.32
CA VAL A 12 1.89 8.96 0.89
C VAL A 12 0.80 8.25 0.08
N LEU A 13 0.53 6.96 0.35
CA LEU A 13 -0.48 6.21 -0.39
C LEU A 13 -1.91 6.65 -0.09
N ALA A 14 -2.20 7.03 1.15
CA ALA A 14 -3.49 7.60 1.52
C ALA A 14 -3.72 8.94 0.80
N GLU A 15 -2.69 9.79 0.74
CA GLU A 15 -2.80 11.07 0.03
C GLU A 15 -2.91 10.86 -1.49
N VAL A 16 -2.24 9.85 -2.07
CA VAL A 16 -2.45 9.47 -3.48
C VAL A 16 -3.88 9.02 -3.74
N ASP A 17 -4.47 8.24 -2.82
CA ASP A 17 -5.86 7.77 -2.93
C ASP A 17 -6.85 8.94 -2.86
N GLN A 18 -6.63 9.90 -1.95
CA GLN A 18 -7.46 11.09 -1.82
C GLN A 18 -7.29 12.10 -2.95
N ALA A 19 -6.05 12.37 -3.38
CA ALA A 19 -5.74 13.37 -4.40
C ALA A 19 -5.91 12.83 -5.84
N GLY A 20 -5.86 11.51 -6.02
CA GLY A 20 -5.95 10.84 -7.32
C GLY A 20 -4.73 11.07 -8.24
N SER A 21 -3.67 11.73 -7.76
CA SER A 21 -2.51 12.10 -8.59
C SER A 21 -1.19 11.80 -7.89
N VAL A 22 -0.48 10.78 -8.41
CA VAL A 22 0.84 10.35 -7.91
C VAL A 22 1.89 11.46 -8.05
N ALA A 23 1.89 12.18 -9.17
CA ALA A 23 2.87 13.24 -9.46
C ALA A 23 2.79 14.40 -8.45
N LEU A 24 1.58 14.79 -8.07
CA LEU A 24 1.34 15.87 -7.11
C LEU A 24 1.87 15.51 -5.73
N VAL A 25 1.52 14.32 -5.26
CA VAL A 25 1.95 13.81 -3.96
C VAL A 25 3.47 13.58 -3.94
N ALA A 26 4.02 12.99 -5.00
CA ALA A 26 5.46 12.77 -5.12
C ALA A 26 6.26 14.08 -5.02
N ARG A 27 5.78 15.14 -5.68
CA ARG A 27 6.37 16.48 -5.60
C ARG A 27 6.25 17.09 -4.21
N ARG A 28 5.11 16.91 -3.53
CA ARG A 28 4.86 17.43 -2.18
C ARG A 28 5.79 16.82 -1.14
N TYR A 29 6.01 15.51 -1.22
CA TYR A 29 6.89 14.76 -0.32
C TYR A 29 8.34 14.66 -0.82
N GLN A 30 8.66 15.27 -1.96
CA GLN A 30 9.99 15.22 -2.61
C GLN A 30 10.50 13.78 -2.81
N ILE A 31 9.58 12.88 -3.16
CA ILE A 31 9.87 11.48 -3.47
C ILE A 31 9.75 11.26 -4.98
N LEU A 32 10.45 10.25 -5.47
CA LEU A 32 10.35 9.86 -6.88
C LEU A 32 8.99 9.21 -7.13
N GLU A 33 8.33 9.60 -8.20
CA GLU A 33 7.07 8.99 -8.65
C GLU A 33 7.23 7.47 -8.80
N ASN A 34 8.37 7.02 -9.34
CA ASN A 34 8.73 5.60 -9.45
C ASN A 34 8.70 4.86 -8.10
N THR A 35 9.10 5.53 -7.01
CA THR A 35 9.03 4.95 -5.67
C THR A 35 7.57 4.75 -5.23
N VAL A 36 6.71 5.73 -5.51
CA VAL A 36 5.27 5.65 -5.22
C VAL A 36 4.60 4.57 -6.06
N TYR A 37 4.87 4.50 -7.37
CA TYR A 37 4.37 3.42 -8.23
C TYR A 37 4.82 2.03 -7.73
N THR A 38 6.05 1.91 -7.25
CA THR A 38 6.55 0.67 -6.64
C THR A 38 5.78 0.32 -5.37
N TRP A 39 5.43 1.31 -4.55
CA TRP A 39 4.61 1.13 -3.34
C TRP A 39 3.17 0.76 -3.66
N ILE A 40 2.55 1.37 -4.67
CA ILE A 40 1.22 1.01 -5.15
C ILE A 40 1.22 -0.43 -5.68
N ALA A 41 2.22 -0.79 -6.49
CA ALA A 41 2.37 -2.14 -7.03
C ALA A 41 2.58 -3.17 -5.91
N LYS A 42 3.39 -2.84 -4.90
CA LYS A 42 3.52 -3.65 -3.67
C LYS A 42 2.18 -3.74 -2.95
N ARG A 43 1.51 -2.64 -2.63
CA ARG A 43 0.18 -2.62 -1.98
C ARG A 43 -0.83 -3.50 -2.71
N ARG A 44 -0.86 -3.49 -4.05
CA ARG A 44 -1.73 -4.36 -4.85
C ARG A 44 -1.34 -5.84 -4.77
N LYS A 45 -0.03 -6.15 -4.74
CA LYS A 45 0.46 -7.53 -4.61
C LYS A 45 0.43 -8.07 -3.18
N THR A 46 0.57 -7.21 -2.16
CA THR A 46 0.72 -7.59 -0.74
C THR A 46 -0.39 -7.11 0.19
N GLY A 47 -1.38 -6.37 -0.30
CA GLY A 47 -2.45 -5.76 0.52
C GLY A 47 -1.97 -4.62 1.42
N SER A 48 -0.66 -4.50 1.65
CA SER A 48 -0.03 -3.47 2.45
C SER A 48 1.37 -3.11 1.91
N VAL A 49 1.78 -1.87 2.16
CA VAL A 49 3.16 -1.38 1.96
C VAL A 49 4.06 -1.62 3.17
N SER A 50 3.44 -1.87 4.32
CA SER A 50 4.16 -2.28 5.50
C SER A 50 4.84 -3.61 5.21
N ALA A 51 6.07 -3.79 5.68
CA ALA A 51 6.78 -5.08 5.65
C ALA A 51 6.11 -6.14 6.54
N MET A 52 4.79 -6.10 6.73
CA MET A 52 4.05 -7.17 7.38
C MET A 52 4.23 -8.43 6.56
N SER A 53 4.95 -9.35 7.18
CA SER A 53 5.31 -10.69 6.76
C SER A 53 4.22 -11.33 5.90
N ARG A 54 4.63 -12.00 4.81
CA ARG A 54 3.76 -12.79 3.90
C ARG A 54 2.67 -13.61 4.63
N ALA A 55 2.93 -14.03 5.88
CA ALA A 55 1.98 -14.69 6.77
C ALA A 55 0.68 -13.90 7.03
N LYS A 56 0.76 -12.59 7.33
CA LYS A 56 -0.46 -11.78 7.56
C LYS A 56 -1.27 -11.57 6.29
N MET A 57 -0.59 -11.53 5.14
CA MET A 57 -1.29 -11.43 3.86
C MET A 57 -2.05 -12.71 3.51
N LYS A 58 -1.47 -13.88 3.80
CA LYS A 58 -2.18 -15.15 3.65
C LYS A 58 -3.44 -15.16 4.54
N GLN A 59 -3.31 -14.71 5.80
CA GLN A 59 -4.44 -14.59 6.71
C GLN A 59 -5.52 -13.62 6.24
N LEU A 60 -5.15 -12.46 5.68
CA LEU A 60 -6.12 -11.48 5.17
C LEU A 60 -6.91 -12.06 4.00
N LYS A 61 -6.22 -12.71 3.05
CA LYS A 61 -6.89 -13.37 1.92
C LYS A 61 -7.82 -14.49 2.38
N GLU A 62 -7.38 -15.31 3.33
CA GLU A 62 -8.20 -16.38 3.94
C GLU A 62 -9.43 -15.80 4.65
N LEU A 63 -9.31 -14.64 5.30
CA LEU A 63 -10.41 -13.95 5.95
C LEU A 63 -11.39 -13.35 4.94
N GLU A 64 -10.90 -12.74 3.86
CA GLU A 64 -11.74 -12.25 2.75
C GLU A 64 -12.53 -13.40 2.09
N GLU A 65 -11.89 -14.56 1.86
CA GLU A 65 -12.57 -15.73 1.31
C GLU A 65 -13.64 -16.28 2.26
N ARG A 66 -13.37 -16.29 3.58
CA ARG A 66 -14.36 -16.65 4.59
C ARG A 66 -15.54 -15.67 4.65
N LEU A 67 -15.28 -14.37 4.55
CA LEU A 67 -16.34 -13.35 4.51
C LEU A 67 -17.23 -13.51 3.29
N LYS A 68 -16.63 -13.84 2.14
CA LYS A 68 -17.36 -14.10 0.89
C LYS A 68 -18.21 -15.37 0.97
N GLN A 69 -17.75 -16.41 1.67
CA GLN A 69 -18.51 -17.64 1.91
C GLN A 69 -19.65 -17.44 2.90
N ALA A 70 -19.47 -16.60 3.92
CA ALA A 70 -20.47 -16.34 4.96
C ALA A 70 -21.61 -15.39 4.51
N SER A 71 -21.47 -14.77 3.33
CA SER A 71 -22.49 -13.90 2.74
C SER A 71 -23.34 -14.60 1.66
N HIS A 72 -23.23 -15.93 1.54
CA HIS A 72 -24.09 -16.80 0.73
C HIS A 72 -25.04 -17.59 1.64
#